data_AF-A0A954MYD6-F1
#
_entry.id   AF-A0A954MYD6-F1
#
_cell.length_a   1.000
_cell.length_b   1.000
_cell.length_c   1.000
_cell.angle_alpha   90.00
_cell.angle_beta   90.00
_cell.angle_gamma   90.00
#
_symmetry.space_group_name_H-M   'P 1'
#
loop_
_entity.id
_entity.type
_entity.pdbx_description
1 polymer ?
#
loop_
_entity_poly.entity_id
_entity_poly.type
_entity_poly.pdbx_seq_one_letter_code
_entity_poly.pdbx_strand_id
1 'polypeptide(L)'
;YDSQLRELILSQQSELPELLKSGKILEAAGILLRWTAVTGDFALDGVPLATDFTTIGELYFRILKEDQAGMSCGGYGNYFSGVLALFGIPSLNIGFGESPDLTHVTVVVPVQDKNGRQFHLMDPTFGSTFRIDHLSRPATFFEIVDLLRSNELERVTIESIPLDERDFLSTSPYEADQLIFKRKLSKFYVFSWLNYGFETYLETYAEEFQKRKYASGLQGYVELMSKHMINAIGYGDGAAQIRDEFLKELKAHDIPFGA
;
A
#
# COMPACT_ATOMS: atom_id res chain seq x y z
N TYR A 1 -14.41 -3.28 18.25
CA TYR A 1 -14.28 -2.35 17.11
C TYR A 1 -14.16 -3.08 15.78
N ASP A 2 -13.35 -4.14 15.68
CA ASP A 2 -13.18 -4.90 14.42
C ASP A 2 -14.47 -5.44 13.79
N SER A 3 -15.38 -6.00 14.58
CA SER A 3 -16.70 -6.43 14.08
C SER A 3 -17.50 -5.27 13.48
N GLN A 4 -17.53 -4.12 14.17
CA GLN A 4 -18.21 -2.91 13.72
C GLN A 4 -17.58 -2.34 12.45
N LEU A 5 -16.24 -2.37 12.35
CA LEU A 5 -15.52 -1.92 11.16
C LEU A 5 -15.83 -2.84 9.98
N ARG A 6 -15.81 -4.15 10.19
CA ARG A 6 -16.17 -5.14 9.18
C ARG A 6 -17.60 -4.94 8.68
N GLU A 7 -18.56 -4.73 9.58
CA GLU A 7 -19.96 -4.43 9.23
C GLU A 7 -20.10 -3.13 8.44
N LEU A 8 -19.38 -2.08 8.85
CA LEU A 8 -19.36 -0.80 8.14
C LEU A 8 -18.86 -0.97 6.71
N ILE A 9 -17.72 -1.63 6.51
CA ILE A 9 -17.14 -1.87 5.19
C ILE A 9 -18.12 -2.67 4.32
N LEU A 10 -18.73 -3.74 4.85
CA LEU A 10 -19.73 -4.54 4.12
C LEU A 10 -20.96 -3.71 3.72
N SER A 11 -21.39 -2.76 4.55
CA SER A 11 -22.52 -1.87 4.24
C SER A 11 -22.19 -0.83 3.16
N GLN A 12 -20.92 -0.43 3.05
CA GLN A 12 -20.45 0.54 2.07
C GLN A 12 -20.03 -0.11 0.74
N GLN A 13 -19.62 -1.38 0.77
CA GLN A 13 -19.08 -2.12 -0.36
C GLN A 13 -19.97 -3.30 -0.72
N SER A 14 -21.09 -3.02 -1.39
CA SER A 14 -22.16 -4.01 -1.65
C SER A 14 -21.73 -5.25 -2.45
N GLU A 15 -20.68 -5.15 -3.25
CA GLU A 15 -20.14 -6.26 -4.06
C GLU A 15 -19.23 -7.21 -3.26
N LEU A 16 -18.65 -6.74 -2.15
CA LEU A 16 -17.65 -7.48 -1.37
C LEU A 16 -18.15 -8.83 -0.83
N PRO A 17 -19.38 -8.97 -0.28
CA PRO A 17 -19.89 -10.26 0.18
C PRO A 17 -19.87 -11.35 -0.91
N GLU A 18 -20.25 -11.01 -2.14
CA GLU A 18 -20.35 -11.97 -3.24
C GLU A 18 -18.97 -12.35 -3.77
N LEU A 19 -18.03 -11.40 -3.85
CA LEU A 19 -16.65 -11.69 -4.24
C LEU A 19 -15.96 -12.64 -3.25
N LEU A 20 -16.13 -12.41 -1.95
CA LEU A 20 -15.59 -13.27 -0.90
C LEU A 20 -16.19 -14.69 -0.99
N LYS A 21 -17.52 -14.79 -1.16
CA LYS A 21 -18.21 -16.07 -1.30
C LYS A 21 -17.79 -16.84 -2.57
N SER A 22 -17.58 -16.12 -3.66
CA SER A 22 -17.15 -16.68 -4.95
C SER A 22 -15.65 -16.97 -5.03
N GLY A 23 -14.88 -16.71 -3.97
CA GLY A 23 -13.42 -16.92 -3.95
C GLY A 23 -12.63 -15.95 -4.83
N LYS A 24 -13.22 -14.82 -5.23
CA LYS A 24 -12.58 -13.76 -6.02
C LYS A 24 -11.76 -12.84 -5.11
N ILE A 25 -10.73 -13.43 -4.49
CA ILE A 25 -9.95 -12.81 -3.42
C ILE A 25 -9.24 -11.54 -3.90
N LEU A 26 -8.72 -11.54 -5.13
CA LEU A 26 -7.95 -10.42 -5.64
C LEU A 26 -8.84 -9.20 -5.92
N GLU A 27 -10.03 -9.42 -6.48
CA GLU A 27 -11.03 -8.40 -6.69
C GLU A 27 -11.56 -7.85 -5.35
N ALA A 28 -11.80 -8.72 -4.37
CA ALA A 28 -12.18 -8.32 -3.02
C ALA A 28 -11.07 -7.46 -2.37
N ALA A 29 -9.81 -7.87 -2.47
CA ALA A 29 -8.67 -7.09 -1.98
C ALA A 29 -8.55 -5.74 -2.68
N GLY A 30 -8.83 -5.66 -4.00
CA GLY A 30 -8.88 -4.40 -4.74
C GLY A 30 -9.97 -3.43 -4.25
N ILE A 31 -11.17 -3.93 -3.89
CA ILE A 31 -12.21 -3.11 -3.25
C ILE A 31 -11.73 -2.58 -1.90
N LEU A 32 -11.16 -3.46 -1.07
CA LEU A 32 -10.66 -3.11 0.26
C LEU A 32 -9.48 -2.13 0.21
N LEU A 33 -8.64 -2.23 -0.82
CA LEU A 33 -7.54 -1.31 -1.09
C LEU A 33 -8.07 0.10 -1.34
N ARG A 34 -9.05 0.23 -2.24
CA ARG A 34 -9.67 1.52 -2.56
C ARG A 34 -10.32 2.15 -1.34
N TRP A 35 -11.05 1.34 -0.58
CA TRP A 35 -11.67 1.80 0.66
C TRP A 35 -10.61 2.31 1.64
N THR A 36 -9.58 1.50 1.91
CA THR A 36 -8.49 1.84 2.85
C THR A 36 -7.73 3.11 2.46
N ALA A 37 -7.42 3.27 1.18
CA ALA A 37 -6.62 4.39 0.69
C ALA A 37 -7.33 5.75 0.86
N VAL A 38 -8.67 5.77 0.81
CA VAL A 38 -9.48 6.99 0.99
C VAL A 38 -9.84 7.22 2.46
N THR A 39 -10.04 6.17 3.25
CA THR A 39 -10.50 6.32 4.65
C THR A 39 -9.39 6.53 5.67
N GLY A 40 -8.13 6.36 5.27
CA GLY A 40 -6.98 6.71 6.09
C GLY A 40 -6.50 8.13 5.82
N ASP A 41 -6.17 8.86 6.88
CA ASP A 41 -5.47 10.14 6.79
C ASP A 41 -3.96 9.94 6.59
N PHE A 42 -3.32 10.83 5.84
CA PHE A 42 -1.87 10.80 5.60
C PHE A 42 -1.14 11.83 6.47
N ALA A 43 -0.04 11.46 7.12
CA ALA A 43 0.78 12.38 7.91
C ALA A 43 1.93 12.98 7.06
N LEU A 44 1.89 14.29 6.77
CA LEU A 44 2.84 14.97 5.87
C LEU A 44 4.24 15.15 6.46
N ASP A 45 4.33 15.48 7.75
CA ASP A 45 5.57 15.79 8.48
C ASP A 45 5.98 14.65 9.42
N GLY A 46 5.45 13.45 9.18
CA GLY A 46 5.68 12.28 10.03
C GLY A 46 5.10 12.41 11.44
N VAL A 47 4.24 13.41 11.71
CA VAL A 47 3.60 13.60 13.01
C VAL A 47 2.16 14.14 12.87
N PRO A 48 1.20 13.66 13.69
CA PRO A 48 1.29 12.45 14.49
C PRO A 48 1.06 11.24 13.61
N LEU A 49 1.90 10.25 13.80
CA LEU A 49 1.61 8.90 13.35
C LEU A 49 0.71 8.22 14.37
N ALA A 50 -0.28 7.49 13.89
CA ALA A 50 -1.05 6.59 14.72
C ALA A 50 -0.15 5.45 15.23
N THR A 51 0.29 5.50 16.49
CA THR A 51 1.16 4.46 17.09
C THR A 51 0.46 3.57 18.10
N ASP A 52 -0.64 4.04 18.69
CA ASP A 52 -1.22 3.44 19.89
C ASP A 52 -2.67 2.98 19.63
N PHE A 53 -2.81 1.76 19.11
CA PHE A 53 -4.10 1.08 18.95
C PHE A 53 -3.93 -0.42 19.13
N THR A 54 -4.96 -1.09 19.62
CA THR A 54 -4.96 -2.55 19.86
C THR A 54 -5.55 -3.31 18.68
N THR A 55 -6.50 -2.69 17.96
CA THR A 55 -7.25 -3.32 16.88
C THR A 55 -7.40 -2.36 15.70
N ILE A 56 -7.67 -2.89 14.51
CA ILE A 56 -7.78 -2.10 13.28
C ILE A 56 -9.06 -1.27 13.26
N GLY A 57 -10.12 -1.78 13.85
CA GLY A 57 -11.32 -1.02 14.13
C GLY A 57 -11.07 0.13 15.11
N GLU A 58 -10.20 -0.06 16.11
CA GLU A 58 -9.84 1.04 17.02
C GLU A 58 -9.09 2.15 16.28
N LEU A 59 -8.08 1.78 15.47
CA LEU A 59 -7.37 2.72 14.59
C LEU A 59 -8.36 3.53 13.75
N TYR A 60 -9.31 2.86 13.09
CA TYR A 60 -10.29 3.58 12.28
C TYR A 60 -11.21 4.48 13.10
N PHE A 61 -11.94 3.94 14.09
CA PHE A 61 -13.02 4.68 14.76
C PHE A 61 -12.53 5.75 15.74
N ARG A 62 -11.34 5.60 16.32
CA ARG A 62 -10.84 6.54 17.32
C ARG A 62 -9.77 7.48 16.80
N ILE A 63 -9.07 7.10 15.73
CA ILE A 63 -7.92 7.84 15.23
C ILE A 63 -8.23 8.44 13.87
N LEU A 64 -8.41 7.61 12.84
CA LEU A 64 -8.53 8.08 11.46
C LEU A 64 -9.84 8.84 11.22
N LYS A 65 -10.98 8.25 11.59
CA LYS A 65 -12.30 8.88 11.39
C LYS A 65 -12.47 10.21 12.13
N GLU A 66 -11.70 10.42 13.20
CA GLU A 66 -11.78 11.58 14.09
C GLU A 66 -10.60 12.55 13.89
N ASP A 67 -9.83 12.38 12.81
CA ASP A 67 -8.64 13.18 12.45
C ASP A 67 -7.61 13.33 13.60
N GLN A 68 -7.44 12.30 14.44
CA GLN A 68 -6.57 12.40 15.62
C GLN A 68 -5.09 12.15 15.30
N ALA A 69 -4.80 11.45 14.21
CA ALA A 69 -3.47 11.21 13.69
C ALA A 69 -3.56 10.66 12.26
N GLY A 70 -2.47 10.79 11.51
CA GLY A 70 -2.34 10.23 10.17
C GLY A 70 -1.47 8.98 10.15
N MET A 71 -1.24 8.49 8.94
CA MET A 71 -0.37 7.36 8.66
C MET A 71 0.71 7.73 7.65
N SER A 72 1.87 7.11 7.77
CA SER A 72 2.87 7.01 6.70
C SER A 72 2.64 5.74 5.88
N CYS A 73 3.47 5.48 4.86
CA CYS A 73 3.38 4.25 4.05
C CYS A 73 3.34 2.96 4.90
N GLY A 74 4.15 2.87 5.96
CA GLY A 74 4.11 1.73 6.90
C GLY A 74 2.78 1.63 7.66
N GLY A 75 2.19 2.77 8.04
CA GLY A 75 0.87 2.82 8.66
C GLY A 75 -0.23 2.35 7.72
N TYR A 76 -0.22 2.77 6.46
CA TYR A 76 -1.15 2.30 5.42
C TYR A 76 -0.99 0.81 5.14
N GLY A 77 0.24 0.29 5.08
CA GLY A 77 0.50 -1.14 4.97
C GLY A 77 -0.14 -1.92 6.12
N ASN A 78 0.06 -1.47 7.37
CA ASN A 78 -0.53 -2.10 8.55
C ASN A 78 -2.06 -2.02 8.56
N TYR A 79 -2.61 -0.86 8.19
CA TYR A 79 -4.04 -0.63 8.17
C TYR A 79 -4.72 -1.50 7.12
N PHE A 80 -4.20 -1.51 5.89
CA PHE A 80 -4.75 -2.32 4.81
C PHE A 80 -4.66 -3.82 5.10
N SER A 81 -3.50 -4.31 5.53
CA SER A 81 -3.34 -5.73 5.88
C SER A 81 -4.20 -6.15 7.06
N GLY A 82 -4.42 -5.24 8.01
CA GLY A 82 -5.39 -5.39 9.08
C GLY A 82 -6.83 -5.48 8.58
N VAL A 83 -7.23 -4.62 7.65
CA VAL A 83 -8.55 -4.66 6.99
C VAL A 83 -8.72 -5.97 6.23
N LEU A 84 -7.73 -6.41 5.46
CA LEU A 84 -7.75 -7.70 4.76
C LEU A 84 -7.97 -8.87 5.74
N ALA A 85 -7.30 -8.85 6.89
CA ALA A 85 -7.44 -9.88 7.92
C ALA A 85 -8.87 -9.96 8.50
N LEU A 86 -9.63 -8.84 8.58
CA LEU A 86 -11.05 -8.87 8.97
C LEU A 86 -11.93 -9.71 8.03
N PHE A 87 -11.47 -9.91 6.80
CA PHE A 87 -12.14 -10.69 5.76
C PHE A 87 -11.47 -12.04 5.49
N GLY A 88 -10.51 -12.45 6.34
CA GLY A 88 -9.81 -13.72 6.20
C GLY A 88 -8.87 -13.76 4.98
N ILE A 89 -8.47 -12.59 4.46
CA ILE A 89 -7.50 -12.49 3.36
C ILE A 89 -6.12 -12.27 4.01
N PRO A 90 -5.20 -13.26 3.92
CA PRO A 90 -3.86 -13.06 4.45
C PRO A 90 -3.06 -12.13 3.52
N SER A 91 -2.02 -11.51 4.06
CA SER A 91 -1.19 -10.54 3.33
C SER A 91 0.21 -10.43 3.93
N LEU A 92 1.14 -9.85 3.16
CA LEU A 92 2.49 -9.53 3.62
C LEU A 92 2.76 -8.05 3.42
N ASN A 93 3.16 -7.33 4.47
CA ASN A 93 3.74 -6.00 4.32
C ASN A 93 5.20 -6.14 3.93
N ILE A 94 5.56 -5.60 2.78
CA ILE A 94 6.93 -5.60 2.27
C ILE A 94 7.51 -4.20 2.43
N GLY A 95 8.45 -4.05 3.37
CA GLY A 95 9.24 -2.85 3.52
C GLY A 95 10.52 -2.93 2.69
N PHE A 96 10.84 -1.86 1.98
CA PHE A 96 12.06 -1.74 1.19
C PHE A 96 12.61 -0.32 1.21
N GLY A 97 13.90 -0.18 0.93
CA GLY A 97 14.56 1.11 0.88
C GLY A 97 16.03 1.08 1.23
N GLU A 98 16.74 2.14 0.84
CA GLU A 98 18.19 2.28 1.05
C GLU A 98 18.52 3.42 2.03
N SER A 99 17.56 4.31 2.31
CA SER A 99 17.76 5.47 3.18
C SER A 99 16.44 6.00 3.72
N PRO A 100 16.42 6.83 4.78
CA PRO A 100 15.19 7.38 5.33
C PRO A 100 14.29 8.06 4.29
N ASP A 101 14.89 8.77 3.33
CA ASP A 101 14.16 9.50 2.27
C ASP A 101 13.70 8.61 1.11
N LEU A 102 14.25 7.38 1.01
CA LEU A 102 13.89 6.36 0.02
C LEU A 102 13.59 5.05 0.73
N THR A 103 12.58 5.10 1.59
CA THR A 103 11.94 3.91 2.16
C THR A 103 10.46 3.92 1.82
N HIS A 104 9.91 2.75 1.58
CA HIS A 104 8.49 2.59 1.32
C HIS A 104 7.98 1.22 1.75
N VAL A 105 6.67 1.13 1.93
CA VAL A 105 5.99 -0.11 2.30
C VAL A 105 4.86 -0.37 1.32
N THR A 106 4.82 -1.57 0.78
CA THR A 106 3.72 -2.09 -0.04
C THR A 106 3.13 -3.34 0.60
N VAL A 107 2.02 -3.81 0.05
CA VAL A 107 1.35 -5.03 0.51
C VAL A 107 1.29 -6.05 -0.61
N VAL A 108 1.68 -7.28 -0.30
CA VAL A 108 1.56 -8.44 -1.17
C VAL A 108 0.36 -9.28 -0.72
N VAL A 109 -0.56 -9.53 -1.64
CA VAL A 109 -1.73 -10.41 -1.43
C VAL A 109 -1.49 -11.74 -2.13
N PRO A 110 -1.32 -12.84 -1.38
CA PRO A 110 -1.19 -14.19 -1.95
C PRO A 110 -2.55 -14.70 -2.45
N VAL A 111 -2.57 -15.25 -3.65
CA VAL A 111 -3.74 -15.90 -4.24
C VAL A 111 -3.34 -17.30 -4.70
N GLN A 112 -4.05 -18.31 -4.21
CA GLN A 112 -3.83 -19.69 -4.66
C GLN A 112 -4.54 -19.91 -6.00
N ASP A 113 -3.80 -20.37 -7.00
CA ASP A 113 -4.36 -20.85 -8.27
C ASP A 113 -3.91 -22.30 -8.57
N LYS A 114 -4.22 -22.77 -9.78
CA LYS A 114 -3.88 -24.10 -10.27
C LYS A 114 -2.37 -24.35 -10.46
N ASN A 115 -1.58 -23.29 -10.60
CA ASN A 115 -0.15 -23.31 -10.86
C ASN A 115 0.67 -23.06 -9.59
N GLY A 116 0.04 -22.61 -8.50
CA GLY A 116 0.70 -22.34 -7.24
C GLY A 116 0.14 -21.10 -6.56
N ARG A 117 0.90 -20.56 -5.62
CA ARG A 117 0.57 -19.30 -4.97
C ARG A 117 1.17 -18.15 -5.77
N GLN A 118 0.31 -17.24 -6.20
CA GLN A 118 0.68 -15.99 -6.87
C GLN A 118 0.74 -14.86 -5.85
N PHE A 119 1.74 -13.98 -5.93
CA PHE A 119 1.98 -12.92 -4.96
C PHE A 119 1.71 -11.56 -5.61
N HIS A 120 0.52 -11.00 -5.44
CA HIS A 120 0.10 -9.76 -6.11
C HIS A 120 0.48 -8.52 -5.31
N LEU A 121 1.15 -7.55 -5.96
CA LEU A 121 1.58 -6.31 -5.33
C LEU A 121 0.44 -5.28 -5.33
N MET A 122 0.23 -4.62 -4.18
CA MET A 122 -0.71 -3.53 -3.98
C MET A 122 -0.07 -2.45 -3.12
N ASP A 123 -0.38 -1.18 -3.41
CA ASP A 123 0.13 -0.05 -2.62
C ASP A 123 -1.02 0.72 -1.97
N PRO A 124 -1.28 0.52 -0.67
CA PRO A 124 -2.37 1.20 0.02
C PRO A 124 -2.13 2.69 0.25
N THR A 125 -0.88 3.15 0.16
CA THR A 125 -0.56 4.58 0.28
C THR A 125 -1.16 5.37 -0.88
N PHE A 126 -1.22 4.74 -2.06
CA PHE A 126 -1.67 5.37 -3.30
C PHE A 126 -2.96 4.73 -3.86
N GLY A 127 -3.51 3.73 -3.16
CA GLY A 127 -4.64 2.94 -3.67
C GLY A 127 -4.33 2.28 -5.02
N SER A 128 -3.07 1.86 -5.22
CA SER A 128 -2.56 1.42 -6.51
C SER A 128 -2.48 -0.10 -6.64
N THR A 129 -2.80 -0.59 -7.82
CA THR A 129 -2.54 -1.97 -8.25
C THR A 129 -1.71 -1.97 -9.53
N PHE A 130 -1.01 -3.07 -9.78
CA PHE A 130 -0.12 -3.22 -10.93
C PHE A 130 -0.69 -4.25 -11.90
N ARG A 131 -0.59 -4.01 -13.21
CA ARG A 131 -1.14 -4.87 -14.26
C ARG A 131 -0.21 -4.98 -15.44
N ILE A 132 -0.35 -6.07 -16.20
CA ILE A 132 0.42 -6.26 -17.44
C ILE A 132 -0.43 -5.94 -18.69
N ASP A 133 0.12 -5.05 -19.52
CA ASP A 133 -0.48 -3.98 -20.34
C ASP A 133 -1.65 -4.20 -21.30
N HIS A 134 -2.07 -5.40 -21.67
CA HIS A 134 -3.22 -5.54 -22.61
C HIS A 134 -4.23 -6.60 -22.22
N LEU A 135 -3.84 -7.48 -21.30
CA LEU A 135 -4.69 -8.59 -20.86
C LEU A 135 -5.61 -8.17 -19.73
N SER A 136 -5.51 -6.91 -19.28
CA SER A 136 -6.14 -6.41 -18.06
C SER A 136 -6.04 -7.47 -16.97
N ARG A 137 -4.84 -8.01 -16.76
CA ARG A 137 -4.59 -8.98 -15.68
C ARG A 137 -3.74 -8.34 -14.60
N PRO A 138 -4.05 -8.59 -13.32
CA PRO A 138 -3.17 -8.18 -12.23
C PRO A 138 -1.76 -8.79 -12.39
N ALA A 139 -0.74 -7.98 -12.16
CA ALA A 139 0.64 -8.40 -12.14
C ALA A 139 0.98 -9.01 -10.77
N THR A 140 1.88 -9.99 -10.76
CA THR A 140 2.50 -10.45 -9.52
C THR A 140 3.80 -9.68 -9.25
N PHE A 141 4.23 -9.63 -8.00
CA PHE A 141 5.50 -9.06 -7.58
C PHE A 141 6.67 -9.61 -8.41
N PHE A 142 6.75 -10.93 -8.56
CA PHE A 142 7.86 -11.58 -9.27
C PHE A 142 7.82 -11.27 -10.77
N GLU A 143 6.65 -11.25 -11.40
CA GLU A 143 6.54 -10.84 -12.80
C GLU A 143 6.99 -9.40 -13.04
N ILE A 144 6.70 -8.48 -12.12
CA ILE A 144 7.16 -7.08 -12.23
C ILE A 144 8.69 -7.02 -12.18
N VAL A 145 9.32 -7.80 -11.28
CA VAL A 145 10.79 -7.87 -11.18
C VAL A 145 11.40 -8.53 -12.42
N ASP A 146 10.77 -9.58 -12.96
CA ASP A 146 11.25 -10.24 -14.17
C ASP A 146 11.15 -9.34 -15.40
N LEU A 147 10.05 -8.57 -15.55
CA LEU A 147 9.90 -7.58 -16.61
C LEU A 147 10.93 -6.44 -16.49
N LEU A 148 11.27 -6.01 -15.28
CA LEU A 148 12.39 -5.09 -15.07
C LEU A 148 13.70 -5.70 -15.60
N ARG A 149 13.99 -6.96 -15.28
CA ARG A 149 15.23 -7.63 -15.69
C ARG A 149 15.30 -7.91 -17.18
N SER A 150 14.17 -8.14 -17.83
CA SER A 150 14.08 -8.31 -19.29
C SER A 150 13.99 -6.98 -20.05
N ASN A 151 14.01 -5.84 -19.35
CA ASN A 151 13.83 -4.51 -19.94
C ASN A 151 12.50 -4.41 -20.72
N GLU A 152 11.44 -4.93 -20.10
CA GLU A 152 10.05 -4.92 -20.59
C GLU A 152 9.09 -4.32 -19.54
N LEU A 153 9.59 -3.50 -18.62
CA LEU A 153 8.81 -2.91 -17.53
C LEU A 153 7.75 -1.92 -18.03
N GLU A 154 7.93 -1.39 -19.24
CA GLU A 154 6.91 -0.59 -19.92
C GLU A 154 5.60 -1.35 -20.11
N ARG A 155 5.61 -2.68 -20.02
CA ARG A 155 4.42 -3.54 -20.05
C ARG A 155 3.66 -3.55 -18.73
N VAL A 156 4.08 -2.77 -17.71
CA VAL A 156 3.41 -2.66 -16.41
C VAL A 156 2.70 -1.32 -16.30
N THR A 157 1.38 -1.37 -16.47
CA THR A 157 0.47 -0.28 -16.07
C THR A 157 0.19 -0.28 -14.57
N ILE A 158 -0.05 0.91 -14.04
CA ILE A 158 -0.45 1.15 -12.65
C ILE A 158 -1.86 1.72 -12.67
N GLU A 159 -2.78 1.05 -12.00
CA GLU A 159 -4.13 1.56 -11.77
C GLU A 159 -4.19 2.13 -10.37
N SER A 160 -4.36 3.45 -10.26
CA SER A 160 -4.53 4.15 -8.99
C SER A 160 -5.92 4.78 -8.92
N ILE A 161 -6.46 4.91 -7.72
CA ILE A 161 -7.68 5.72 -7.52
C ILE A 161 -7.33 7.19 -7.22
N PRO A 162 -8.24 8.13 -7.51
CA PRO A 162 -8.14 9.48 -6.99
C PRO A 162 -8.16 9.47 -5.46
N LEU A 163 -7.32 10.30 -4.84
CA LEU A 163 -7.20 10.43 -3.39
C LEU A 163 -7.57 11.84 -2.93
N ASP A 164 -8.35 12.55 -3.75
CA ASP A 164 -8.74 13.96 -3.51
C ASP A 164 -9.60 14.12 -2.25
N GLU A 165 -10.30 13.05 -1.83
CA GLU A 165 -11.12 13.04 -0.61
C GLU A 165 -10.31 12.77 0.66
N ARG A 166 -9.07 12.29 0.54
CA ARG A 166 -8.22 11.99 1.69
C ARG A 166 -7.74 13.26 2.36
N ASP A 167 -7.74 13.25 3.69
CA ASP A 167 -7.13 14.29 4.49
C ASP A 167 -5.64 14.04 4.71
N PHE A 168 -4.88 15.13 4.56
CA PHE A 168 -3.44 15.19 4.82
C PHE A 168 -3.23 16.06 6.05
N LEU A 169 -2.57 15.51 7.07
CA LEU A 169 -2.39 16.13 8.37
C LEU A 169 -0.95 16.60 8.55
N SER A 170 -0.79 17.80 9.11
CA SER A 170 0.50 18.28 9.62
C SER A 170 0.32 19.01 10.95
N THR A 171 1.35 18.96 11.79
CA THR A 171 1.42 19.73 13.04
C THR A 171 1.71 21.22 12.82
N SER A 172 2.12 21.60 11.61
CA SER A 172 2.47 22.97 11.26
C SER A 172 1.78 23.41 9.95
N PRO A 173 1.66 24.72 9.70
CA PRO A 173 1.27 25.19 8.38
C PRO A 173 2.26 24.67 7.33
N TYR A 174 1.74 24.14 6.23
CA TYR A 174 2.54 23.61 5.13
C TYR A 174 2.24 24.44 3.89
N GLU A 175 3.28 24.97 3.26
CA GLU A 175 3.17 25.73 2.01
C GLU A 175 3.78 24.91 0.88
N ALA A 176 2.91 24.25 0.10
CA ALA A 176 3.29 23.63 -1.16
C ALA A 176 2.18 23.88 -2.18
N ASP A 177 2.55 24.17 -3.42
CA ASP A 177 1.63 24.62 -4.48
C ASP A 177 0.45 23.67 -4.75
N GLN A 178 0.59 22.40 -4.39
CA GLN A 178 -0.41 21.36 -4.63
C GLN A 178 -1.27 21.03 -3.39
N LEU A 179 -0.90 21.55 -2.21
CA LEU A 179 -1.64 21.34 -0.97
C LEU A 179 -2.64 22.48 -0.74
N ILE A 180 -3.91 22.12 -0.60
CA ILE A 180 -5.00 23.06 -0.34
C ILE A 180 -5.39 22.94 1.12
N PHE A 181 -5.20 24.01 1.89
CA PHE A 181 -5.65 24.08 3.27
C PHE A 181 -7.18 23.96 3.36
N LYS A 182 -7.66 22.99 4.16
CA LYS A 182 -9.09 22.76 4.39
C LYS A 182 -9.55 23.38 5.70
N ARG A 183 -8.89 23.02 6.80
CA ARG A 183 -9.29 23.41 8.16
C ARG A 183 -8.15 23.28 9.16
N LYS A 184 -8.31 23.95 10.30
CA LYS A 184 -7.47 23.78 11.48
C LYS A 184 -8.24 23.04 12.56
N LEU A 185 -7.65 21.96 13.06
CA LEU A 185 -8.09 21.24 14.26
C LEU A 185 -7.28 21.73 15.47
N SER A 186 -7.63 21.25 16.67
CA SER A 186 -6.95 21.66 17.90
C SER A 186 -5.44 21.40 17.88
N LYS A 187 -5.01 20.35 17.16
CA LYS A 187 -3.60 19.92 17.06
C LYS A 187 -3.02 19.95 15.64
N PHE A 188 -3.85 19.99 14.60
CA PHE A 188 -3.42 19.77 13.22
C PHE A 188 -3.93 20.84 12.25
N TYR A 189 -3.18 21.00 11.18
CA TYR A 189 -3.64 21.60 9.93
C TYR A 189 -4.01 20.46 9.00
N VAL A 190 -5.19 20.57 8.40
CA VAL A 190 -5.73 19.58 7.48
C VAL A 190 -5.72 20.14 6.07
N PHE A 191 -5.20 19.37 5.14
CA PHE A 191 -5.05 19.71 3.74
C PHE A 191 -5.70 18.64 2.85
N SER A 192 -6.05 19.02 1.63
CA SER A 192 -6.22 18.09 0.50
C SER A 192 -5.04 18.25 -0.45
N TRP A 193 -4.62 17.16 -1.07
CA TRP A 193 -3.59 17.17 -2.12
C TRP A 193 -4.21 16.65 -3.43
N LEU A 194 -4.57 17.58 -4.32
CA LEU A 194 -5.24 17.21 -5.57
C LEU A 194 -4.26 16.45 -6.47
N ASN A 195 -4.77 15.37 -7.09
CA ASN A 195 -4.00 14.50 -7.98
C ASN A 195 -2.80 13.80 -7.32
N TYR A 196 -2.67 13.81 -5.99
CA TYR A 196 -1.61 13.06 -5.33
C TYR A 196 -1.84 11.56 -5.51
N GLY A 197 -0.84 10.88 -6.08
CA GLY A 197 -0.86 9.45 -6.30
C GLY A 197 0.55 8.89 -6.49
N PHE A 198 0.61 7.66 -6.99
CA PHE A 198 1.87 6.94 -7.21
C PHE A 198 2.82 7.69 -8.15
N GLU A 199 2.30 8.24 -9.25
CA GLU A 199 3.12 9.00 -10.20
C GLU A 199 3.69 10.28 -9.58
N THR A 200 2.88 11.05 -8.85
CA THR A 200 3.32 12.24 -8.12
C THR A 200 4.43 11.91 -7.12
N TYR A 201 4.32 10.76 -6.43
CA TYR A 201 5.38 10.27 -5.55
C TYR A 201 6.68 10.02 -6.33
N LEU A 202 6.62 9.30 -7.44
CA LEU A 202 7.81 9.03 -8.26
C LEU A 202 8.46 10.31 -8.80
N GLU A 203 7.66 11.30 -9.18
CA GLU A 203 8.14 12.61 -9.60
C GLU A 203 8.79 13.39 -8.45
N THR A 204 8.13 13.41 -7.29
CA THR A 204 8.61 14.11 -6.09
C THR A 204 9.98 13.58 -5.64
N TYR A 205 10.18 12.26 -5.70
CA TYR A 205 11.42 11.62 -5.27
C TYR A 205 12.41 11.34 -6.41
N ALA A 206 12.16 11.82 -7.63
CA ALA A 206 12.99 11.54 -8.80
C ALA A 206 14.46 11.93 -8.59
N GLU A 207 14.73 13.09 -7.97
CA GLU A 207 16.09 13.54 -7.66
C GLU A 207 16.79 12.61 -6.65
N GLU A 208 16.07 12.12 -5.65
CA GLU A 208 16.62 11.20 -4.65
C GLU A 208 16.96 9.84 -5.27
N PHE A 209 16.10 9.30 -6.13
CA PHE A 209 16.40 8.10 -6.92
C PHE A 209 17.69 8.28 -7.73
N GLN A 210 17.83 9.41 -8.42
CA GLN A 210 19.02 9.71 -9.23
C GLN A 210 20.29 9.89 -8.39
N LYS A 211 20.21 10.56 -7.22
CA LYS A 211 21.35 10.68 -6.27
C LYS A 211 21.89 9.32 -5.84
N ARG A 212 21.03 8.31 -5.76
CA ARG A 212 21.36 6.92 -5.43
C ARG A 212 21.64 6.03 -6.65
N LYS A 213 21.67 6.61 -7.86
CA LYS A 213 21.95 5.92 -9.14
C LYS A 213 20.87 4.91 -9.54
N TYR A 214 19.63 5.12 -9.12
CA TYR A 214 18.48 4.45 -9.72
C TYR A 214 17.95 5.25 -10.91
N ALA A 215 17.26 4.59 -11.83
CA ALA A 215 16.41 5.26 -12.79
C ALA A 215 15.31 6.08 -12.08
N SER A 216 14.75 7.08 -12.74
CA SER A 216 13.52 7.73 -12.26
C SER A 216 12.28 6.88 -12.58
N GLY A 217 11.16 7.15 -11.92
CA GLY A 217 9.88 6.50 -12.25
C GLY A 217 9.77 5.06 -11.75
N LEU A 218 8.90 4.28 -12.40
CA LEU A 218 8.61 2.89 -12.00
C LEU A 218 9.85 1.99 -12.02
N GLN A 219 10.76 2.21 -12.97
CA GLN A 219 12.01 1.44 -13.05
C GLN A 219 12.83 1.58 -11.77
N GLY A 220 13.09 2.81 -11.32
CA GLY A 220 13.83 3.05 -10.08
C GLY A 220 13.15 2.45 -8.86
N TYR A 221 11.82 2.55 -8.80
CA TYR A 221 11.02 2.00 -7.71
C TYR A 221 11.16 0.47 -7.62
N VAL A 222 11.00 -0.25 -8.74
CA VAL A 222 11.12 -1.71 -8.76
C VAL A 222 12.57 -2.15 -8.55
N GLU A 223 13.55 -1.39 -9.05
CA GLU A 223 14.96 -1.63 -8.75
C GLU A 223 15.26 -1.51 -7.26
N LEU A 224 14.80 -0.43 -6.60
CA LEU A 224 14.97 -0.23 -5.17
C LEU A 224 14.31 -1.36 -4.38
N MET A 225 13.06 -1.70 -4.71
CA MET A 225 12.30 -2.78 -4.07
C MET A 225 12.98 -4.14 -4.20
N SER A 226 13.54 -4.46 -5.38
CA SER A 226 14.21 -5.74 -5.63
C SER A 226 15.66 -5.81 -5.13
N LYS A 227 16.33 -4.68 -4.90
CA LYS A 227 17.72 -4.66 -4.37
C LYS A 227 17.77 -4.48 -2.85
N HIS A 228 16.78 -3.83 -2.26
CA HIS A 228 16.81 -3.36 -0.87
C HIS A 228 15.54 -3.74 -0.10
N MET A 229 15.12 -5.01 -0.18
CA MET A 229 14.00 -5.49 0.64
C MET A 229 14.45 -5.69 2.11
N ILE A 230 13.83 -4.94 3.00
CA ILE A 230 14.19 -4.87 4.43
C ILE A 230 13.42 -5.94 5.20
N ASN A 231 12.11 -6.06 4.96
CA ASN A 231 11.27 -6.98 5.71
C ASN A 231 10.06 -7.46 4.90
N ALA A 232 9.47 -8.55 5.41
CA ALA A 232 8.21 -9.12 4.95
C ALA A 232 7.44 -9.55 6.21
N ILE A 233 6.43 -8.80 6.60
CA ILE A 233 5.66 -9.02 7.84
C ILE A 233 4.30 -9.60 7.47
N GLY A 234 3.97 -10.78 7.99
CA GLY A 234 2.73 -11.47 7.66
C GLY A 234 1.54 -11.07 8.53
N TYR A 235 0.36 -10.95 7.92
CA TYR A 235 -0.92 -10.65 8.56
C TYR A 235 -1.99 -11.67 8.17
N GLY A 236 -2.87 -11.99 9.14
CA GLY A 236 -3.96 -12.96 8.96
C GLY A 236 -3.55 -14.41 9.17
N ASP A 237 -4.52 -15.31 9.00
CA ASP A 237 -4.32 -16.74 9.21
C ASP A 237 -3.36 -17.34 8.17
N GLY A 238 -2.41 -18.16 8.63
CA GLY A 238 -1.41 -18.80 7.76
C GLY A 238 -0.30 -17.86 7.25
N ALA A 239 -0.24 -16.61 7.72
CA ALA A 239 0.72 -15.63 7.22
C ALA A 239 2.19 -16.01 7.40
N ALA A 240 2.54 -16.78 8.45
CA ALA A 240 3.89 -17.29 8.64
C ALA A 240 4.30 -18.24 7.51
N GLN A 241 3.42 -19.17 7.12
CA GLN A 241 3.68 -20.08 6.00
C GLN A 241 3.76 -19.32 4.66
N ILE A 242 2.83 -18.37 4.44
CA ILE A 242 2.83 -17.51 3.25
C ILE A 242 4.14 -16.74 3.14
N ARG A 243 4.65 -16.21 4.25
CA ARG A 243 5.92 -15.51 4.31
C ARG A 243 7.07 -16.44 3.94
N ASP A 244 7.13 -17.65 4.48
CA ASP A 244 8.19 -18.60 4.17
C ASP A 244 8.21 -18.99 2.68
N GLU A 245 7.02 -19.16 2.08
CA GLU A 245 6.88 -19.39 0.64
C GLU A 245 7.34 -18.19 -0.18
N PHE A 246 6.96 -16.97 0.21
CA PHE A 246 7.43 -15.74 -0.44
C PHE A 246 8.95 -15.60 -0.38
N LEU A 247 9.57 -15.85 0.79
CA LEU A 247 11.02 -15.81 0.95
C LEU A 247 11.75 -16.86 0.10
N LYS A 248 11.12 -18.04 -0.09
CA LYS A 248 11.64 -19.06 -0.99
C LYS A 248 11.62 -18.58 -2.45
N GLU A 249 10.54 -17.92 -2.87
CA GLU A 249 10.43 -17.32 -4.21
C GLU A 249 11.43 -16.18 -4.41
N LEU A 250 11.63 -15.30 -3.42
CA LEU A 250 12.70 -14.28 -3.46
C LEU A 250 14.06 -14.91 -3.73
N LYS A 251 14.40 -15.97 -2.99
CA LYS A 251 15.65 -16.71 -3.18
C LYS A 251 15.73 -17.36 -4.56
N ALA A 252 14.64 -17.93 -5.07
CA ALA A 252 14.59 -18.54 -6.40
C ALA A 252 14.81 -17.51 -7.52
N HIS A 253 14.45 -16.25 -7.29
CA HIS A 253 14.65 -15.14 -8.20
C HIS A 253 15.92 -14.33 -7.87
N ASP A 254 16.84 -14.80 -7.01
CA ASP A 254 18.04 -14.04 -6.62
C ASP A 254 17.75 -12.61 -6.12
N ILE A 255 16.64 -12.42 -5.39
CA ILE A 255 16.25 -11.15 -4.78
C ILE A 255 16.75 -11.13 -3.33
N PRO A 256 17.67 -10.22 -2.95
CA PRO A 256 18.17 -10.11 -1.57
C PRO A 256 17.06 -9.73 -0.58
N PHE A 257 17.19 -10.21 0.67
CA PHE A 257 16.24 -9.94 1.75
C PHE A 257 16.96 -9.79 3.10
N GLY A 258 16.60 -8.76 3.86
CA GLY A 258 17.11 -8.54 5.22
C GLY A 258 18.49 -7.89 5.31
N ALA A 259 18.82 -7.05 4.32
CA ALA A 259 20.04 -6.24 4.31
C ALA A 259 19.94 -5.01 5.23
#